data_AF-A0A417IKB9-F1
#
_entry.id   AF-A0A417IKB9-F1
#
_cell.length_a   1.000
_cell.length_b   1.000
_cell.length_c   1.000
_cell.angle_alpha   90.00
_cell.angle_beta   90.00
_cell.angle_gamma   90.00
#
_symmetry.space_group_name_H-M   'P 1'
#
loop_
_entity.id
_entity.type
_entity.pdbx_description
1 polymer ?
#
loop_
_entity_poly.entity_id
_entity_poly.type
_entity_poly.pdbx_seq_one_letter_code
_entity_poly.pdbx_strand_id
1 'polypeptide(L)' 'MAKLSIESQIAKYEHTADFCKQKADRCWAYAKNDKGDHYYEEARHYYEKEKENREKAAALRAKL' A
#
# COMPACT_ATOMS: atom_id res chain seq x y z
N MET A 1 12.00 -18.26 -14.96
CA MET A 1 11.32 -17.84 -13.72
C MET A 1 9.90 -18.37 -13.74
N ALA A 2 9.48 -19.15 -12.75
CA ALA A 2 8.11 -19.63 -12.68
C ALA A 2 7.14 -18.44 -12.49
N LYS A 3 6.14 -18.35 -13.36
CA LYS A 3 5.09 -17.32 -13.25
C LYS A 3 4.28 -17.64 -12.00
N LEU A 4 4.31 -16.76 -10.99
CA LEU A 4 3.48 -16.91 -9.79
C LEU A 4 2.00 -17.04 -10.21
N SER A 5 1.27 -17.94 -9.55
CA SER A 5 -0.18 -18.05 -9.76
C SER A 5 -0.84 -16.69 -9.55
N ILE A 6 -1.98 -16.44 -10.21
CA ILE A 6 -2.71 -15.17 -10.08
C ILE A 6 -3.03 -14.91 -8.59
N GLU A 7 -3.41 -15.94 -7.84
CA GLU A 7 -3.61 -15.90 -6.39
C GLU A 7 -2.36 -15.47 -5.61
N SER A 8 -1.19 -16.01 -5.95
CA SER A 8 0.07 -15.62 -5.31
C SER A 8 0.45 -14.17 -5.60
N GLN A 9 0.09 -13.63 -6.78
CA GLN A 9 0.30 -12.23 -7.11
C GLN A 9 -0.66 -11.32 -6.34
N ILE A 10 -1.93 -11.72 -6.23
CA ILE A 10 -2.93 -11.02 -5.41
C ILE A 10 -2.45 -10.93 -3.96
N ALA A 11 -2.04 -12.05 -3.36
CA ALA A 11 -1.56 -12.08 -1.98
C ALA A 11 -0.34 -11.15 -1.75
N LYS A 12 0.57 -11.07 -2.73
CA LYS A 12 1.72 -10.14 -2.66
C LYS A 12 1.29 -8.67 -2.70
N TYR A 13 0.37 -8.32 -3.59
CA TYR A 13 -0.15 -6.96 -3.65
C TYR A 13 -0.93 -6.58 -2.39
N GLU A 14 -1.75 -7.47 -1.86
CA GLU A 14 -2.47 -7.24 -0.60
C GLU A 14 -1.51 -7.06 0.58
N HIS A 15 -0.50 -7.93 0.71
CA HIS A 15 0.51 -7.79 1.75
C HIS A 15 1.29 -6.47 1.67
N THR A 16 1.62 -6.05 0.43
CA THR A 16 2.30 -4.77 0.20
C THR A 16 1.39 -3.59 0.54
N ALA A 17 0.10 -3.68 0.21
CA ALA A 17 -0.89 -2.66 0.57
C ALA A 17 -1.00 -2.52 2.09
N ASP A 18 -1.08 -3.63 2.83
CA ASP A 18 -1.14 -3.61 4.30
C ASP A 18 0.10 -2.96 4.93
N PHE A 19 1.29 -3.27 4.40
CA PHE A 19 2.53 -2.63 4.83
C PHE A 19 2.51 -1.12 4.56
N CYS A 20 2.09 -0.71 3.36
CA CYS A 20 1.97 0.71 3.00
C CYS A 20 0.96 1.42 3.91
N LYS A 21 -0.17 0.80 4.23
CA LYS A 21 -1.17 1.35 5.17
C LYS A 21 -0.57 1.62 6.54
N GLN A 22 0.10 0.62 7.13
CA GLN A 22 0.73 0.76 8.45
C GLN A 22 1.78 1.89 8.46
N LYS A 23 2.56 2.00 7.40
CA LYS A 23 3.53 3.09 7.22
C LYS A 23 2.85 4.45 7.10
N ALA A 24 1.81 4.56 6.28
CA ALA A 24 1.04 5.78 6.07
C ALA A 24 0.41 6.26 7.38
N ASP A 25 -0.27 5.37 8.11
CA ASP A 25 -0.93 5.68 9.38
C ASP A 25 0.08 6.19 10.42
N ARG A 26 1.27 5.58 10.46
CA ARG A 26 2.36 6.02 11.35
C ARG A 26 2.90 7.38 10.97
N CYS A 27 3.18 7.63 9.69
CA CYS A 27 3.65 8.94 9.23
C CYS A 27 2.59 10.02 9.47
N TRP A 28 1.31 9.71 9.22
CA TRP A 28 0.19 10.59 9.49
C TRP A 28 0.09 10.95 10.98
N ALA A 29 0.27 9.96 11.86
CA ALA A 29 0.32 10.20 13.30
C ALA A 29 1.52 11.09 13.71
N TYR A 30 2.68 10.93 13.07
CA TYR A 30 3.82 11.83 13.32
C TYR A 30 3.58 13.24 12.80
N ALA A 31 3.00 13.37 11.60
CA ALA A 31 2.64 14.64 11.01
C ALA A 31 1.65 15.43 11.89
N LYS A 32 0.66 14.74 12.47
CA LYS A 32 -0.32 15.34 13.41
C LYS A 32 0.26 15.75 14.76
N ASN A 33 1.42 15.23 15.13
CA ASN A 33 2.10 15.55 16.39
C ASN A 33 3.24 16.57 16.18
N ASP A 34 3.14 17.42 15.14
CA ASP A 34 4.11 18.46 14.78
C ASP A 34 5.56 17.96 14.62
N LYS A 35 5.76 16.70 14.21
CA LYS A 35 7.11 16.16 13.97
C LYS A 35 7.73 16.58 12.62
N GLY A 36 7.09 17.48 11.88
CA GLY A 36 7.58 18.04 10.62
C GLY A 36 6.67 17.73 9.42
N ASP A 37 6.57 18.70 8.51
CA ASP A 37 5.68 18.67 7.35
C ASP A 37 6.01 17.55 6.35
N HIS A 38 7.26 17.07 6.34
CA HIS A 38 7.69 15.96 5.46
C HIS A 38 6.92 14.66 5.74
N TYR A 39 6.40 14.48 6.95
CA TYR A 39 5.59 13.32 7.29
C TYR A 39 4.20 13.34 6.64
N TYR A 40 3.65 14.52 6.30
CA TYR A 40 2.40 14.61 5.55
C TYR A 40 2.57 14.11 4.11
N GLU A 41 3.64 14.55 3.45
CA GLU A 41 3.97 14.09 2.09
C GLU A 41 4.27 12.59 2.07
N GLU A 42 5.05 12.10 3.05
CA GLU A 42 5.38 10.69 3.15
C GLU A 42 4.13 9.83 3.44
N ALA A 43 3.23 10.29 4.32
CA ALA A 43 1.97 9.60 4.58
C ALA A 43 1.10 9.51 3.32
N ARG A 44 0.98 10.62 2.57
CA ARG A 44 0.24 10.67 1.31
C ARG A 44 0.80 9.69 0.28
N HIS A 45 2.12 9.67 0.10
CA HIS A 45 2.80 8.74 -0.80
C HIS A 45 2.50 7.27 -0.48
N TYR A 46 2.53 6.91 0.82
CA TYR A 46 2.20 5.54 1.22
C TYR A 46 0.72 5.21 1.06
N TYR A 47 -0.21 6.14 1.28
CA TYR A 47 -1.63 5.93 0.99
C TYR A 47 -1.90 5.75 -0.52
N GLU A 48 -1.24 6.54 -1.37
CA GLU A 48 -1.35 6.38 -2.82
C GLU A 48 -0.85 4.99 -3.26
N LYS A 49 0.30 4.54 -2.73
CA LYS A 49 0.80 3.17 -2.98
C LYS A 49 -0.10 2.08 -2.45
N GLU A 50 -0.71 2.26 -1.27
CA GLU A 50 -1.68 1.32 -0.72
C GLU A 50 -2.83 1.12 -1.71
N LYS A 51 -3.42 2.22 -2.16
CA LYS A 51 -4.52 2.23 -3.13
C LYS A 51 -4.12 1.55 -4.44
N GLU A 52 -2.97 1.89 -5.02
CA GLU A 52 -2.50 1.27 -6.26
C GLU A 52 -2.34 -0.26 -6.14
N ASN A 53 -1.83 -0.74 -5.01
CA ASN A 53 -1.66 -2.18 -4.78
C ASN A 53 -3.02 -2.87 -4.61
N ARG A 54 -3.98 -2.24 -3.93
CA ARG A 54 -5.37 -2.74 -3.84
C ARG A 54 -6.03 -2.82 -5.21
N GLU A 55 -5.85 -1.79 -6.06
CA GLU A 55 -6.38 -1.77 -7.41
C GLU A 55 -5.76 -2.88 -8.28
N LYS A 56 -4.44 -3.10 -8.19
CA LYS A 56 -3.77 -4.21 -8.88
C LYS A 56 -4.30 -5.58 -8.42
N ALA A 57 -4.48 -5.77 -7.11
CA ALA A 57 -5.06 -6.98 -6.56
C ALA A 57 -6.50 -7.19 -7.04
N ALA A 58 -7.33 -6.14 -7.03
CA ALA A 58 -8.71 -6.19 -7.50
C ALA A 58 -8.80 -6.49 -9.01
N ALA A 59 -7.95 -5.87 -9.83
CA ALA A 59 -7.89 -6.11 -11.26
C ALA A 59 -7.44 -7.54 -11.60
N LEU A 60 -6.61 -8.16 -10.76
CA LEU A 60 -6.24 -9.58 -10.89
C LEU A 60 -7.37 -10.50 -10.42
N ARG A 61 -8.09 -10.15 -9.33
CA ARG A 61 -9.27 -10.88 -8.89
C ARG A 61 -10.39 -10.90 -9.93
N ALA A 62 -10.58 -9.81 -10.67
CA ALA A 62 -11.56 -9.75 -11.75
C ALA A 62 -11.23 -10.64 -12.96
N LYS A 63 -10.03 -11.22 -13.01
CA LYS A 63 -9.57 -12.12 -14.08
C LYS A 63 -9.53 -13.59 -13.64
N LEU A 64 -9.84 -13.89 -12.38
CA LEU A 64 -10.06 -15.24 -11.86
C LEU A 64 -11.50 -15.66 -12.17
#